data_AF-A0A6A6SD86-F1
#
_entry.id   AF-A0A6A6SD86-F1
#
_cell.length_a   1.000
_cell.length_b   1.000
_cell.length_c   1.000
_cell.angle_alpha   90.00
_cell.angle_beta   90.00
_cell.angle_gamma   90.00
#
_symmetry.space_group_name_H-M   'P 1'
#
loop_
_entity.id
_entity.type
_entity.pdbx_description
1 polymer ?
#
loop_
_entity_poly.entity_id
_entity_poly.type
_entity_poly.pdbx_seq_one_letter_code
_entity_poly.pdbx_strand_id
1 'polypeptide(L)'
;MPYLLRSRASSYVFSTSSRDIAAFLHTTHRWTATWFDPSKVSDVVTTSCIMETENGDVEFDEHILHPRKLEEGMRKTLGEDGFDNVQIEYVGRLKVKENIIGISSSP
;
A
#
# COMPACT_ATOMS: atom_id res chain seq x y z
N MET A 1 -5.62 12.60 9.07
CA MET A 1 -4.32 12.04 8.64
C MET A 1 -4.52 10.56 8.38
N PRO A 2 -4.19 10.04 7.19
CA PRO A 2 -4.50 8.67 6.78
C PRO A 2 -3.45 7.64 7.26
N TYR A 3 -3.85 6.37 7.21
CA TYR A 3 -2.97 5.20 7.35
C TYR A 3 -2.48 4.77 5.96
N LEU A 4 -1.20 4.44 5.84
CA LEU A 4 -0.66 3.70 4.70
C LEU A 4 -0.81 2.20 4.97
N LEU A 5 -1.35 1.49 3.98
CA LEU A 5 -1.68 0.08 4.03
C LEU A 5 -0.87 -0.68 2.98
N ARG A 6 -0.26 -1.78 3.39
CA ARG A 6 0.51 -2.64 2.48
C ARG A 6 0.44 -4.11 2.86
N SER A 7 0.10 -4.96 1.90
CA SER A 7 0.26 -6.41 2.03
C SER A 7 1.74 -6.80 2.03
N ARG A 8 2.12 -7.86 2.75
CA ARG A 8 3.50 -8.37 2.70
C ARG A 8 3.88 -8.94 1.33
N ALA A 9 2.89 -9.40 0.56
CA ALA A 9 3.09 -10.03 -0.74
C ALA A 9 3.09 -9.03 -1.90
N SER A 10 2.89 -7.73 -1.64
CA SER A 10 2.78 -6.72 -2.68
C SER A 10 3.58 -5.48 -2.33
N SER A 11 4.16 -4.85 -3.34
CA SER A 11 4.81 -3.55 -3.24
C SER A 11 3.81 -2.38 -3.35
N TYR A 12 2.55 -2.64 -3.68
CA TYR A 12 1.51 -1.63 -3.80
C TYR A 12 1.04 -1.12 -2.44
N VAL A 13 0.89 0.19 -2.35
CA VAL A 13 0.50 0.91 -1.16
C VAL A 13 -0.84 1.58 -1.38
N PHE A 14 -1.73 1.38 -0.41
CA PHE A 14 -3.02 2.03 -0.34
C PHE A 14 -3.06 2.98 0.85
N SER A 15 -4.04 3.87 0.88
CA SER A 15 -4.34 4.67 2.05
C SER A 15 -5.79 4.57 2.46
N THR A 16 -6.04 4.73 3.77
CA THR A 16 -7.37 4.90 4.32
C THR A 16 -7.36 5.93 5.44
N SER A 17 -8.45 6.68 5.57
CA SER A 17 -8.73 7.51 6.74
C SER A 17 -9.34 6.70 7.89
N SER A 18 -9.81 5.47 7.62
CA SER A 18 -10.53 4.63 8.59
C SER A 18 -9.57 3.84 9.47
N ARG A 19 -9.66 4.08 10.77
CA ARG A 19 -8.91 3.32 11.78
C ARG A 19 -9.33 1.86 11.81
N ASP A 20 -10.61 1.57 11.63
CA ASP A 20 -11.14 0.20 11.74
C ASP A 20 -10.64 -0.67 10.59
N ILE A 21 -10.62 -0.12 9.37
CA ILE A 21 -10.04 -0.80 8.19
C ILE A 21 -8.54 -1.04 8.42
N ALA A 22 -7.82 -0.03 8.90
CA ALA A 22 -6.38 -0.15 9.16
C ALA A 22 -6.08 -1.21 10.23
N ALA A 23 -6.83 -1.21 11.33
CA ALA A 23 -6.70 -2.18 12.41
C ALA A 23 -7.02 -3.59 11.91
N PHE A 24 -8.14 -3.77 11.21
CA PHE A 24 -8.58 -5.04 10.65
C PHE A 24 -7.53 -5.65 9.70
N LEU A 25 -7.04 -4.87 8.74
CA LEU A 25 -6.02 -5.33 7.80
C LEU A 25 -4.72 -5.71 8.53
N HIS A 26 -4.35 -4.95 9.56
CA HIS A 26 -3.16 -5.24 10.35
C HIS A 26 -3.30 -6.51 11.19
N THR A 27 -4.39 -6.64 11.95
CA THR A 27 -4.56 -7.73 12.93
C THR A 27 -5.01 -9.02 12.27
N THR A 28 -5.96 -8.94 11.33
CA THR A 28 -6.60 -10.11 10.72
C THR A 28 -5.82 -10.59 9.50
N HIS A 29 -5.36 -9.66 8.65
CA HIS A 29 -4.69 -10.00 7.38
C HIS A 29 -3.17 -9.81 7.43
N ARG A 30 -2.60 -9.38 8.57
CA ARG A 30 -1.15 -9.15 8.78
C ARG A 30 -0.54 -8.13 7.82
N TRP A 31 -1.33 -7.19 7.34
CA TRP A 31 -0.83 -6.06 6.56
C TRP A 31 0.01 -5.14 7.43
N THR A 32 0.91 -4.41 6.80
CA THR A 32 1.51 -3.23 7.41
C THR A 32 0.48 -2.11 7.35
N ALA A 33 0.12 -1.54 8.50
CA ALA A 33 -0.73 -0.36 8.60
C ALA A 33 0.01 0.69 9.42
N THR A 34 0.45 1.77 8.79
CA THR A 34 1.28 2.78 9.42
C THR A 34 0.58 4.11 9.36
N TRP A 35 0.39 4.75 10.52
CA TRP A 35 -0.07 6.12 10.56
C TRP A 35 1.02 7.04 10.01
N PHE A 36 0.67 7.90 9.05
CA PHE A 36 1.68 8.58 8.27
C PHE A 36 1.30 10.03 7.95
N ASP A 37 2.31 10.90 7.86
CA ASP A 37 2.16 12.30 7.44
C ASP A 37 2.13 12.39 5.90
N PRO A 38 1.04 12.84 5.27
CA PRO A 38 0.94 12.92 3.81
C PRO A 38 2.13 13.60 3.13
N SER A 39 2.77 14.59 3.77
CA SER A 39 3.91 15.30 3.18
C SER A 39 5.17 14.46 3.05
N LYS A 40 5.28 13.33 3.76
CA LYS A 40 6.43 12.44 3.74
C LYS A 40 6.22 11.21 2.84
N VAL A 41 5.04 11.07 2.21
CA VAL A 41 4.65 9.81 1.54
C VAL A 41 5.56 9.56 0.35
N SER A 42 5.93 10.64 -0.34
CA SER A 42 6.88 10.63 -1.44
C SER A 42 8.28 10.17 -1.06
N ASP A 43 8.62 10.08 0.23
CA ASP A 43 9.94 9.58 0.67
C ASP A 43 10.03 8.06 0.47
N VAL A 44 8.93 7.35 0.73
CA VAL A 44 8.86 5.88 0.75
C VAL A 44 8.03 5.28 -0.39
N VAL A 45 7.09 6.03 -0.95
CA VAL A 45 6.24 5.63 -2.08
C VAL A 45 6.68 6.36 -3.36
N THR A 46 6.69 5.64 -4.47
CA THR A 46 6.83 6.18 -5.83
C THR A 46 5.53 5.98 -6.60
N THR A 47 5.21 6.98 -7.42
CA THR A 47 4.12 6.93 -8.41
C THR A 47 4.66 6.83 -9.84
N SER A 48 5.96 6.59 -10.00
CA SER A 48 6.58 6.33 -11.31
C SER A 48 6.05 5.02 -11.86
N CYS A 49 5.42 5.06 -13.03
CA CYS A 49 5.04 3.85 -13.77
C CYS A 49 6.23 3.17 -14.44
N ILE A 50 7.40 3.81 -14.51
CA ILE A 50 8.61 3.21 -15.06
C ILE A 50 9.34 2.49 -13.93
N MET A 51 9.67 1.22 -14.13
CA MET A 51 10.39 0.38 -13.19
C MET A 51 11.56 -0.34 -13.86
N GLU A 52 12.66 -0.44 -13.13
CA GLU A 52 13.78 -1.33 -13.48
C GLU A 52 13.52 -2.70 -12.86
N THR A 53 13.67 -3.76 -13.65
CA THR A 53 13.55 -5.15 -13.20
C THR A 53 14.86 -5.65 -12.58
N GLU A 54 14.82 -6.79 -11.91
CA GLU A 54 16.03 -7.41 -11.35
C GLU A 54 17.07 -7.77 -12.41
N ASN A 55 16.65 -7.88 -13.68
CA ASN A 55 17.53 -8.17 -14.81
C ASN A 55 18.14 -6.92 -15.45
N GLY A 56 17.80 -5.71 -14.94
CA GLY A 56 18.23 -4.44 -15.50
C GLY A 56 17.40 -3.96 -16.70
N ASP A 57 16.29 -4.63 -17.01
CA ASP A 57 15.35 -4.19 -18.03
C ASP A 57 14.43 -3.09 -17.49
N VAL A 58 13.86 -2.29 -18.39
CA VAL A 58 12.88 -1.26 -18.04
C VAL A 58 11.49 -1.68 -18.49
N GLU A 59 10.57 -1.75 -17.54
CA GLU A 59 9.17 -2.11 -17.76
C GLU A 59 8.21 -1.01 -17.28
N PHE A 60 6.99 -1.05 -17.79
CA PHE A 60 5.89 -0.24 -17.28
C PHE A 60 5.06 -1.02 -16.27
N ASP A 61 4.88 -0.43 -15.09
CA ASP A 61 3.97 -0.90 -14.07
C ASP A 61 2.53 -0.51 -14.44
N GLU A 62 1.85 -1.41 -15.16
CA GLU A 62 0.45 -1.27 -15.60
C GLU A 62 -0.53 -0.97 -14.45
N HIS A 63 -0.17 -1.35 -13.23
CA HIS A 63 -1.02 -1.10 -12.06
C HIS A 63 -0.95 0.35 -11.58
N ILE A 64 0.20 1.00 -11.75
CA ILE A 64 0.33 2.45 -11.51
C ILE A 64 -0.40 3.22 -12.61
N LEU A 65 -0.36 2.74 -13.86
CA LEU A 65 -1.09 3.36 -14.98
C LEU A 65 -2.62 3.21 -14.84
N HIS A 66 -3.07 2.08 -14.31
CA HIS A 66 -4.49 1.72 -14.21
C HIS A 66 -4.88 1.21 -12.81
N PRO A 67 -4.82 2.07 -11.77
CA PRO A 67 -4.99 1.67 -10.38
C PRO A 67 -6.41 1.24 -10.01
N ARG A 68 -7.41 1.55 -10.86
CA ARG A 68 -8.82 1.24 -10.59
C ARG A 68 -9.06 -0.24 -10.30
N LYS A 69 -8.42 -1.15 -11.03
CA LYS A 69 -8.58 -2.59 -10.82
C LYS A 69 -8.04 -3.04 -9.45
N LEU A 70 -6.94 -2.44 -9.00
CA LEU A 70 -6.37 -2.69 -7.67
C LEU A 70 -7.31 -2.20 -6.57
N GLU A 71 -7.82 -0.98 -6.71
CA GLU A 71 -8.79 -0.43 -5.76
C GLU A 71 -10.07 -1.25 -5.71
N GLU A 72 -10.62 -1.64 -6.86
CA GLU A 72 -11.81 -2.50 -6.93
C GLU A 72 -11.59 -3.85 -6.27
N GLY A 73 -10.45 -4.49 -6.52
CA GLY A 73 -10.09 -5.74 -5.86
C GLY A 73 -10.03 -5.59 -4.34
N MET A 74 -9.41 -4.50 -3.86
CA MET A 74 -9.29 -4.23 -2.43
C MET A 74 -10.63 -3.88 -1.77
N ARG A 75 -11.45 -3.06 -2.42
CA ARG A 75 -12.81 -2.75 -1.96
C ARG A 75 -13.66 -4.02 -1.89
N LYS A 76 -13.52 -4.91 -2.86
CA LYS A 76 -14.23 -6.20 -2.86
C LYS A 76 -13.83 -7.06 -1.67
N THR A 77 -12.53 -7.23 -1.40
CA THR A 77 -12.05 -8.00 -0.24
C THR A 77 -12.60 -7.42 1.06
N LEU A 78 -12.51 -6.11 1.25
CA LEU A 78 -13.04 -5.47 2.45
C LEU A 78 -14.57 -5.58 2.57
N GLY A 79 -15.29 -5.55 1.45
CA GLY A 79 -16.74 -5.76 1.42
C GLY A 79 -17.14 -7.20 1.78
N GLU A 80 -16.38 -8.20 1.36
CA GLU A 80 -16.59 -9.61 1.77
C GLU A 80 -16.44 -9.80 3.28
N ASP A 81 -15.63 -8.96 3.93
CA ASP A 81 -15.42 -8.92 5.38
C ASP A 81 -16.37 -7.97 6.13
N GLY A 82 -17.39 -7.42 5.46
CA GLY A 82 -18.45 -6.61 6.08
C GLY A 82 -18.12 -5.12 6.23
N PHE A 83 -17.06 -4.62 5.59
CA PHE A 83 -16.82 -3.17 5.50
C PHE A 83 -17.62 -2.60 4.33
N ASP A 84 -18.78 -2.03 4.64
CA ASP A 84 -19.54 -1.25 3.68
C ASP A 84 -18.94 0.15 3.51
N ASN A 85 -18.97 0.67 2.28
CA ASN A 85 -18.52 2.04 1.95
C ASN A 85 -17.03 2.31 2.25
N VAL A 86 -16.17 1.42 1.78
CA VAL A 86 -14.71 1.42 1.95
C VAL A 86 -14.07 2.69 1.39
N GLN A 87 -13.55 3.54 2.28
CA GLN A 87 -12.66 4.65 1.92
C GLN A 87 -11.23 4.13 1.78
N ILE A 88 -10.88 3.68 0.58
CA ILE A 88 -9.52 3.28 0.23
C ILE A 88 -9.10 3.87 -1.12
N GLU A 89 -7.86 4.31 -1.17
CA GLU A 89 -7.25 4.96 -2.33
C GLU A 89 -5.88 4.33 -2.63
N TYR A 90 -5.59 4.10 -3.89
CA TYR A 90 -4.25 3.71 -4.31
C TYR A 90 -3.29 4.89 -4.22
N VAL A 91 -2.14 4.69 -3.59
CA VAL A 91 -1.15 5.75 -3.34
C VAL A 91 0.07 5.61 -4.25
N GLY A 92 0.40 4.39 -4.65
CA GLY A 92 1.57 4.09 -5.46
C GLY A 92 2.24 2.78 -5.04
N ARG A 93 3.54 2.70 -5.25
CA ARG A 93 4.36 1.54 -4.94
C ARG A 93 5.49 1.91 -3.99
N LEU A 94 5.91 0.99 -3.13
CA LEU A 94 7.15 1.17 -2.38
C LEU A 94 8.34 1.40 -3.32
N LYS A 95 9.22 2.32 -2.95
CA LYS A 95 10.53 2.46 -3.60
C LYS A 95 11.36 1.21 -3.30
N VAL A 96 12.06 0.71 -4.32
CA VAL A 96 12.86 -0.53 -4.24
C VAL A 96 14.09 -0.39 -3.34
N LYS A 97 14.47 0.84 -2.96
CA LYS A 97 15.44 1.01 -1.88
C LYS A 97 14.75 0.73 -0.56
N GLU A 98 14.91 -0.51 -0.08
CA GLU A 98 15.07 -0.96 1.33
C GLU A 98 14.66 -2.46 1.45
N ASN A 99 15.45 -3.45 1.91
CA ASN A 99 16.67 -3.47 2.73
C ASN A 99 16.77 -2.38 3.80
N ILE A 100 15.67 -2.06 4.50
CA ILE A 100 15.77 -1.70 5.92
C ILE A 100 15.79 -3.00 6.69
N ILE A 101 17.00 -3.46 6.94
CA ILE A 101 17.33 -4.02 8.25
C ILE A 101 17.02 -2.89 9.25
N GLY A 102 16.01 -3.04 10.11
CA GLY A 102 15.84 -2.17 11.29
C GLY A 102 14.70 -1.14 11.31
N ILE A 103 13.47 -1.45 10.88
CA ILE A 103 12.32 -0.91 11.64
C ILE A 103 12.19 -1.78 12.88
N SER A 104 12.86 -1.31 13.93
CA SER A 104 12.80 -1.84 15.28
C SER A 104 11.36 -2.09 15.69
N SER A 105 10.98 -3.36 15.75
CA SER A 105 10.08 -3.83 16.80
C SER A 105 10.74 -3.55 18.13
N SER A 106 10.17 -2.64 18.91
CA SER A 106 10.47 -2.47 20.34
C SER A 106 9.32 -1.67 20.98
N PRO A 107 9.02 -1.93 22.25
CA PRO A 107 8.33 -3.11 22.79
C PRO A 107 6.82 -2.89 22.92
#